data_AF-A0A9Q7R5C1-F1
#
_entry.id   AF-A0A9Q7R5C1-F1
#
_cell.length_a   1.000
_cell.length_b   1.000
_cell.length_c   1.000
_cell.angle_alpha   90.00
_cell.angle_beta   90.00
_cell.angle_gamma   90.00
#
_symmetry.space_group_name_H-M   'P 1'
#
loop_
_entity.id
_entity.type
_entity.pdbx_description
1 polymer ?
#
loop_
_entity_poly.entity_id
_entity_poly.type
_entity_poly.pdbx_seq_one_letter_code
_entity_poly.pdbx_strand_id
1 'polypeptide(L)'
;MPRVSLCIRLLFALCLLAATFNHLRAAFEHGLLWDYGYGAATPLASRAFWGSLTLFDPLAALLLLVRPRWGLLLTLAIILLDVLHNSLYVAAHGQWLETFYLSQVGFALAVLLCLPLAWRGLGR
;
A
#
# COMPACT_ATOMS: atom_id res chain seq x y z
N MET A 1 -22.84 -4.31 10.10
CA MET A 1 -22.14 -5.55 10.53
C MET A 1 -20.77 -5.20 11.12
N PRO A 2 -20.68 -4.86 12.42
CA PRO A 2 -19.44 -4.37 13.03
C PRO A 2 -18.28 -5.37 12.96
N ARG A 3 -18.57 -6.66 13.14
CA ARG A 3 -17.58 -7.75 13.06
C ARG A 3 -16.96 -7.85 11.66
N VAL A 4 -17.77 -7.80 10.61
CA VAL A 4 -17.30 -7.84 9.21
C VAL A 4 -16.39 -6.65 8.91
N SER A 5 -16.77 -5.44 9.34
CA SER A 5 -15.93 -4.25 9.17
C SER A 5 -14.60 -4.36 9.91
N LEU A 6 -14.60 -4.91 11.14
CA LEU A 6 -13.35 -5.17 11.87
C LEU A 6 -12.47 -6.18 11.12
N CYS A 7 -13.02 -7.30 10.65
CA CYS A 7 -12.25 -8.30 9.90
C CYS A 7 -11.61 -7.72 8.63
N ILE A 8 -12.35 -6.91 7.87
CA ILE A 8 -11.82 -6.26 6.66
C ILE A 8 -10.67 -5.30 7.02
N ARG A 9 -10.85 -4.49 8.08
CA ARG A 9 -9.80 -3.56 8.54
C ARG A 9 -8.56 -4.28 9.03
N LEU A 10 -8.72 -5.42 9.72
CA LEU A 10 -7.60 -6.26 10.12
C LEU A 10 -6.87 -6.86 8.92
N LEU A 11 -7.61 -7.34 7.92
CA LEU A 11 -7.02 -7.81 6.66
C LEU A 11 -6.19 -6.70 5.99
N PHE A 12 -6.76 -5.49 5.84
CA PHE A 12 -6.03 -4.36 5.25
C PHE A 12 -4.80 -3.97 6.06
N ALA A 13 -4.91 -3.95 7.38
CA ALA A 13 -3.79 -3.65 8.27
C ALA A 13 -2.67 -4.68 8.11
N LEU A 14 -2.99 -5.97 8.04
CA LEU A 14 -1.99 -7.02 7.82
C LEU A 14 -1.28 -6.87 6.46
N CYS A 15 -2.02 -6.56 5.39
CA CYS A 15 -1.41 -6.29 4.08
C CYS A 15 -0.47 -5.07 4.13
N LEU A 16 -0.88 -3.98 4.76
CA LEU A 16 -0.06 -2.78 4.92
C LEU A 16 1.19 -3.04 5.77
N LEU A 17 1.08 -3.83 6.85
CA LEU A 17 2.24 -4.19 7.67
C LEU A 17 3.23 -5.10 6.93
N ALA A 18 2.73 -6.02 6.10
CA ALA A 18 3.59 -6.81 5.20
C ALA A 18 4.30 -5.92 4.17
N ALA A 19 3.60 -4.95 3.58
CA ALA A 19 4.20 -3.96 2.69
C ALA A 19 5.25 -3.10 3.42
N THR A 20 4.93 -2.63 4.63
CA THR A 20 5.86 -1.88 5.50
C THR A 20 7.16 -2.66 5.71
N PHE A 21 7.07 -3.95 6.02
CA PHE A 21 8.23 -4.80 6.20
C PHE A 21 9.10 -4.86 4.92
N ASN A 22 8.47 -4.99 3.75
CA ASN A 22 9.19 -4.96 2.47
C ASN A 22 9.88 -3.62 2.23
N HIS A 23 9.19 -2.50 2.49
CA HIS A 23 9.75 -1.15 2.35
C HIS A 23 10.92 -0.93 3.31
N LEU A 24 10.79 -1.34 4.57
CA LEU A 24 11.86 -1.24 5.56
C LEU A 24 13.05 -2.11 5.18
N ARG A 25 12.83 -3.36 4.76
CA ARG A 25 13.90 -4.26 4.30
C ARG A 25 14.67 -3.64 3.14
N ALA A 26 13.97 -3.13 2.12
CA ALA A 26 14.60 -2.44 1.00
C ALA A 26 15.34 -1.16 1.44
N ALA A 27 14.79 -0.39 2.38
CA ALA A 27 15.44 0.79 2.92
C ALA A 27 16.72 0.45 3.72
N PHE A 28 16.75 -0.68 4.42
CA PHE A 28 17.95 -1.17 5.09
C PHE A 28 19.02 -1.66 4.09
N GLU A 29 18.61 -2.34 3.02
CA GLU A 29 19.51 -2.90 2.01
C GLU A 29 20.06 -1.84 1.05
N HIS A 30 19.26 -0.83 0.70
CA HIS A 30 19.55 0.10 -0.39
C HIS A 30 19.43 1.59 -0.02
N GLY A 31 18.98 1.90 1.19
CA GLY A 31 18.68 3.26 1.64
C GLY A 31 17.24 3.70 1.34
N LEU A 32 16.76 4.72 2.07
CA LEU A 32 15.38 5.24 1.95
C LEU A 32 15.02 5.79 0.57
N LEU A 33 16.03 6.24 -0.18
CA LEU A 33 15.87 6.73 -1.55
C LEU A 33 16.35 5.66 -2.54
N TRP A 34 15.95 4.41 -2.38
CA TRP A 34 16.31 3.37 -3.35
C TRP A 34 15.82 3.72 -4.76
N ASP A 35 16.63 3.42 -5.77
CA ASP A 35 16.39 3.72 -7.18
C ASP A 35 15.87 2.51 -7.98
N TYR A 36 15.47 1.44 -7.28
CA TYR A 36 15.00 0.18 -7.86
C TYR A 36 16.04 -0.55 -8.73
N GLY A 37 17.32 -0.15 -8.67
CA GLY A 37 18.37 -0.66 -9.55
C GLY A 37 18.38 -0.04 -10.95
N TYR A 38 17.52 0.94 -11.25
CA TYR A 38 17.50 1.64 -12.53
C TYR A 38 18.39 2.90 -12.57
N GLY A 39 19.10 3.20 -11.46
CA GLY A 39 20.08 4.29 -11.42
C GLY A 39 19.47 5.67 -11.62
N ALA A 40 20.18 6.51 -12.39
CA ALA A 40 19.79 7.90 -12.66
C ALA A 40 18.46 8.03 -13.44
N ALA A 41 17.95 6.95 -14.02
CA ALA A 41 16.66 6.94 -14.71
C ALA A 41 15.46 7.04 -13.73
N THR A 42 15.66 6.75 -12.45
CA THR A 42 14.60 6.80 -11.43
C THR A 42 14.44 8.22 -10.89
N PRO A 43 13.31 8.91 -11.16
CA PRO A 43 13.11 10.28 -10.69
C PRO A 43 13.11 10.35 -9.16
N LEU A 44 13.64 11.44 -8.58
CA LEU A 44 13.66 11.63 -7.13
C LEU A 44 12.26 11.49 -6.49
N ALA A 45 11.22 11.97 -7.18
CA ALA A 45 9.84 11.84 -6.73
C ALA A 45 9.41 10.37 -6.53
N SER A 46 9.89 9.45 -7.38
CA SER A 46 9.60 8.03 -7.24
C SER A 46 10.33 7.41 -6.06
N ARG A 47 11.61 7.74 -5.90
CA ARG A 47 12.44 7.30 -4.76
C ARG A 47 11.85 7.79 -3.43
N ALA A 48 11.40 9.05 -3.41
CA ALA A 48 10.73 9.65 -2.27
C ALA A 48 9.37 9.03 -1.99
N PHE A 49 8.58 8.74 -3.03
CA PHE A 49 7.31 8.02 -2.91
C PHE A 49 7.54 6.66 -2.23
N TRP A 50 8.47 5.86 -2.75
CA TRP A 50 8.84 4.57 -2.17
C TRP A 50 9.24 4.66 -0.69
N GLY A 51 10.18 5.56 -0.38
CA GLY A 51 10.63 5.78 0.98
C GLY A 51 9.49 6.21 1.91
N SER A 52 8.55 7.01 1.41
CA SER A 52 7.42 7.49 2.21
C SER A 52 6.48 6.38 2.67
N LEU A 53 6.39 5.27 1.93
CA LEU A 53 5.55 4.13 2.29
C LEU A 53 6.01 3.44 3.58
N THR A 54 7.30 3.55 3.94
CA THR A 54 7.81 3.10 5.26
C THR A 54 7.11 3.77 6.44
N LEU A 55 6.54 4.97 6.23
CA LEU A 55 5.78 5.74 7.22
C LEU A 55 4.27 5.64 7.00
N PHE A 56 3.81 5.78 5.76
CA PHE A 56 2.37 5.85 5.47
C PHE A 56 1.65 4.51 5.63
N ASP A 57 2.30 3.39 5.32
CA ASP A 57 1.71 2.06 5.51
C ASP A 57 1.40 1.74 6.99
N PRO A 58 2.37 1.85 7.93
CA PRO A 58 2.07 1.57 9.34
C PRO A 58 1.14 2.62 9.95
N LEU A 59 1.18 3.87 9.48
CA LEU A 59 0.22 4.90 9.87
C LEU A 59 -1.21 4.53 9.44
N ALA A 60 -1.40 4.07 8.21
CA ALA A 60 -2.68 3.60 7.73
C ALA A 60 -3.17 2.38 8.52
N ALA A 61 -2.29 1.41 8.78
CA ALA A 61 -2.60 0.24 9.61
C ALA A 61 -3.05 0.64 11.02
N LEU A 62 -2.37 1.59 11.66
CA LEU A 62 -2.76 2.13 12.96
C LEU A 62 -4.12 2.83 12.89
N LEU A 63 -4.32 3.72 11.91
CA LEU A 63 -5.55 4.48 11.71
C LEU A 63 -6.75 3.56 11.43
N LEU A 64 -6.56 2.44 10.74
CA LEU A 64 -7.61 1.44 10.53
C LEU A 64 -8.17 0.94 11.86
N LEU A 65 -7.40 0.93 12.94
CA LEU A 65 -7.84 0.52 14.28
C LEU A 65 -8.35 1.71 15.11
N VAL A 66 -7.60 2.82 15.18
CA VAL A 66 -7.89 3.93 16.11
C VAL A 66 -8.85 4.97 15.54
N ARG A 67 -8.80 5.24 14.23
CA ARG A 67 -9.67 6.20 13.53
C ARG A 67 -10.10 5.65 12.17
N PRO A 68 -11.00 4.66 12.16
CA PRO A 68 -11.20 3.78 11.01
C PRO A 68 -11.58 4.49 9.70
N ARG A 69 -12.31 5.62 9.76
CA ARG A 69 -12.63 6.41 8.57
C ARG A 69 -11.37 6.94 7.88
N TRP A 70 -10.46 7.52 8.65
CA TRP A 70 -9.19 8.02 8.14
C TRP A 70 -8.26 6.90 7.70
N GLY A 71 -8.28 5.77 8.43
CA GLY A 71 -7.54 4.57 8.01
C GLY A 71 -7.99 4.08 6.64
N LEU A 72 -9.30 3.89 6.43
CA LEU A 72 -9.85 3.44 5.16
C LEU A 72 -9.54 4.39 4.00
N LEU A 73 -9.67 5.71 4.21
CA LEU A 73 -9.33 6.70 3.20
C LEU A 73 -7.84 6.70 2.86
N LEU A 74 -6.97 6.62 3.86
CA LEU A 74 -5.52 6.57 3.65
C LEU A 74 -5.09 5.27 2.95
N THR A 75 -5.64 4.12 3.36
CA THR A 75 -5.42 2.83 2.68
C THR A 75 -5.80 2.90 1.20
N LEU A 76 -6.98 3.48 0.89
CA LEU A 76 -7.40 3.66 -0.51
C LEU A 76 -6.43 4.56 -1.29
N ALA A 77 -6.01 5.68 -0.70
CA ALA A 77 -5.07 6.59 -1.36
C ALA A 77 -3.72 5.92 -1.62
N ILE A 78 -3.16 5.24 -0.62
CA ILE A 78 -1.88 4.50 -0.74
C ILE A 78 -1.98 3.50 -1.88
N ILE A 79 -2.96 2.60 -1.86
CA ILE A 79 -2.98 1.48 -2.79
C ILE A 79 -3.25 1.91 -4.24
N LEU A 80 -4.04 2.97 -4.44
CA LEU A 80 -4.26 3.53 -5.77
C LEU A 80 -2.99 4.20 -6.32
N LEU A 81 -2.29 4.98 -5.48
CA LEU A 81 -1.04 5.61 -5.88
C LEU A 81 0.05 4.58 -6.13
N ASP A 82 0.16 3.55 -5.31
CA ASP A 82 1.17 2.50 -5.43
C ASP A 82 0.98 1.67 -6.70
N VAL A 83 -0.25 1.22 -6.98
CA VAL A 83 -0.55 0.52 -8.24
C VAL A 83 -0.30 1.41 -9.45
N LEU A 84 -0.70 2.68 -9.42
CA LEU A 84 -0.46 3.61 -10.52
C LEU A 84 1.04 3.83 -10.73
N HIS A 85 1.78 4.08 -9.65
CA HIS A 85 3.21 4.32 -9.67
C HIS A 85 3.97 3.14 -10.28
N ASN A 86 3.72 1.94 -9.75
CA ASN A 86 4.42 0.73 -10.17
C ASN A 86 3.96 0.22 -11.54
N SER A 87 2.73 0.54 -11.98
CA SER A 87 2.28 0.27 -13.35
C SER A 87 3.18 0.94 -14.40
N LEU A 88 3.69 2.15 -14.12
CA LEU A 88 4.60 2.85 -15.05
C LEU A 88 5.93 2.09 -15.19
N TYR A 89 6.50 1.62 -14.09
CA TYR A 89 7.74 0.84 -14.10
C TYR A 89 7.56 -0.52 -14.75
N VAL A 90 6.47 -1.20 -14.42
CA VAL A 90 6.12 -2.50 -14.97
C VAL A 90 5.89 -2.42 -16.47
N ALA A 91 5.23 -1.37 -16.97
CA ALA A 91 5.07 -1.13 -18.40
C ALA A 91 6.41 -0.89 -19.10
N ALA A 92 7.30 -0.12 -18.49
CA ALA A 92 8.61 0.20 -19.05
C ALA A 92 9.58 -1.02 -19.08
N HIS A 93 9.45 -1.96 -18.15
CA HIS A 93 10.39 -3.08 -17.99
C HIS A 93 9.79 -4.46 -18.23
N GLY A 94 8.51 -4.55 -18.65
CA GLY A 94 7.86 -5.82 -18.99
C GLY A 94 7.54 -6.72 -17.78
N GLN A 95 7.37 -6.17 -16.59
CA GLN A 95 7.29 -6.90 -15.30
C GLN A 95 5.86 -7.22 -14.83
N TRP A 96 4.90 -7.40 -15.76
CA TRP A 96 3.47 -7.48 -15.43
C TRP A 96 3.06 -8.65 -14.55
N LEU A 97 3.87 -9.71 -14.53
CA LEU A 97 3.60 -10.94 -13.78
C LEU A 97 4.47 -11.07 -12.53
N GLU A 98 5.27 -10.04 -12.22
CA GLU A 98 6.10 -10.06 -11.02
C GLU A 98 5.26 -10.06 -9.75
N THR A 99 5.69 -10.85 -8.76
CA THR A 99 4.90 -11.07 -7.55
C THR A 99 4.66 -9.77 -6.78
N PHE A 100 5.62 -8.84 -6.79
CA PHE A 100 5.43 -7.53 -6.15
C PHE A 100 4.24 -6.80 -6.77
N TYR A 101 4.15 -6.75 -8.11
CA TYR A 101 3.08 -6.07 -8.83
C TYR A 101 1.72 -6.78 -8.68
N LEU A 102 1.71 -8.10 -8.77
CA LEU A 102 0.47 -8.87 -8.59
C LEU A 102 -0.09 -8.72 -7.16
N SER A 103 0.78 -8.65 -6.15
CA SER A 103 0.35 -8.53 -4.76
C SER A 103 -0.34 -7.19 -4.46
N GLN A 104 0.19 -6.06 -4.96
CA GLN A 104 -0.45 -4.74 -4.84
C GLN A 104 -1.75 -4.67 -5.63
N VAL A 105 -1.85 -5.28 -6.82
CA VAL A 105 -3.08 -5.32 -7.61
C VAL A 105 -4.16 -6.13 -6.88
N GLY A 106 -3.79 -7.31 -6.35
CA GLY A 106 -4.68 -8.11 -5.52
C GLY A 106 -5.18 -7.36 -4.29
N PHE A 107 -4.28 -6.62 -3.61
CA PHE A 107 -4.67 -5.79 -2.49
C PHE A 107 -5.57 -4.62 -2.90
N ALA A 108 -5.30 -3.96 -4.03
CA ALA A 108 -6.15 -2.90 -4.58
C ALA A 108 -7.57 -3.39 -4.86
N LEU A 109 -7.71 -4.56 -5.48
CA LEU A 109 -9.01 -5.20 -5.71
C LEU A 109 -9.73 -5.49 -4.39
N ALA A 110 -9.02 -6.06 -3.40
CA ALA A 110 -9.59 -6.30 -2.08
C ALA A 110 -10.07 -5.00 -1.41
N VAL A 111 -9.29 -3.91 -1.52
CA VAL A 111 -9.67 -2.59 -1.00
C VAL A 111 -10.93 -2.09 -1.71
N LEU A 112 -10.95 -2.02 -3.03
CA LEU A 112 -12.08 -1.49 -3.80
C LEU A 112 -13.38 -2.27 -3.54
N LEU A 113 -13.29 -3.60 -3.46
CA LEU A 113 -14.46 -4.47 -3.26
C LEU A 113 -14.97 -4.42 -1.81
N CYS A 114 -14.07 -4.40 -0.81
CA CYS A 114 -14.45 -4.50 0.59
C CYS A 114 -14.63 -3.14 1.29
N LEU A 115 -14.11 -2.04 0.73
CA LEU A 115 -14.20 -0.69 1.29
C LEU A 115 -15.65 -0.28 1.63
N PRO A 116 -16.66 -0.46 0.75
CA PRO A 116 -18.04 -0.07 1.08
C PRO A 116 -18.60 -0.84 2.29
N LEU A 117 -18.25 -2.13 2.43
CA LEU A 117 -18.66 -2.98 3.56
C LEU A 117 -17.97 -2.55 4.86
N ALA A 118 -16.67 -2.28 4.78
CA ALA A 118 -15.89 -1.77 5.91
C ALA A 118 -16.45 -0.43 6.41
N TRP A 119 -16.76 0.49 5.48
CA TRP A 119 -17.28 1.82 5.77
C TRP A 119 -18.68 1.78 6.40
N ARG A 120 -19.62 1.01 5.82
CA ARG A 120 -20.97 0.85 6.37
C ARG A 120 -20.96 0.25 7.77
N GLY A 121 -20.02 -0.64 8.07
CA GLY A 121 -19.89 -1.23 9.40
C GLY A 121 -19.38 -0.29 10.49
N LEU A 122 -18.91 0.92 10.13
CA LEU A 122 -18.60 2.00 11.07
C LEU A 122 -19.85 2.78 11.52
N GLY A 123 -21.00 2.56 10.85
CA GLY A 123 -22.28 3.13 11.22
C GLY A 123 -22.89 2.42 12.42
N ARG A 124 -22.46 2.82 13.61
CA ARG A 124 -23.24 2.94 14.86
C ARG A 124 -22.70 4.15 15.59
#